data_AF-A0A6B1CQI9-F1
#
_entry.id   AF-A0A6B1CQI9-F1
#
_cell.length_a   1.000
_cell.length_b   1.000
_cell.length_c   1.000
_cell.angle_alpha   90.00
_cell.angle_beta   90.00
_cell.angle_gamma   90.00
#
_symmetry.space_group_name_H-M   'P 1'
#
loop_
_entity.id
_entity.type
_entity.pdbx_description
1 polymer ?
#
loop_
_entity_poly.entity_id
_entity_poly.type
_entity_poly.pdbx_seq_one_letter_code
_entity_poly.pdbx_strand_id
1 'polypeptide(L)'
;MYERYPLYREVTDCAFFLNVPLAKCHNLGCTTLSIKNLMGIIAKPERHLCAIQEVDKPYAEDLWRLTESGFSLFEDRFYHKLCDLLVALRGLGMPRLSVVDGLVGRDGTAFNEGANYPLGWAVAGVNEVHVDTVATYLMGLNPQATPYLQFAHARGLGTINPEEIEVVDLASGTALSGAALAELRPAAPLMPISRLKGGYYKRFRTDGSAVPWRLDEVNVQRQQDGLAPVPYEPARA
;
A
#
# COMPACT_ATOMS: atom_id res chain seq x y z
N MET A 1 -1.13 16.68 5.19
CA MET A 1 -0.81 16.36 6.60
C MET A 1 0.48 17.02 7.02
N TYR A 2 1.60 16.68 6.37
CA TYR A 2 2.86 17.39 6.59
C TYR A 2 3.04 18.51 5.57
N GLU A 3 3.48 19.69 6.03
CA GLU A 3 3.90 20.77 5.13
C GLU A 3 5.30 20.52 4.57
N ARG A 4 6.13 19.75 5.28
CA ARG A 4 7.51 19.41 4.91
C ARG A 4 7.89 18.02 5.41
N TYR A 5 8.71 17.32 4.63
CA TYR A 5 9.31 16.04 5.02
C TYR A 5 10.82 16.18 5.23
N PRO A 6 11.39 15.58 6.30
CA PRO A 6 12.83 15.55 6.49
C PRO A 6 13.44 14.44 5.64
N LEU A 7 13.70 14.71 4.36
CA LEU A 7 14.34 13.74 3.46
C LEU A 7 15.86 13.73 3.64
N TYR A 8 16.49 12.56 3.47
CA TYR A 8 17.95 12.44 3.47
C TYR A 8 18.58 13.25 2.32
N ARG A 9 19.75 13.87 2.57
CA ARG A 9 20.44 14.71 1.57
C ARG A 9 20.83 13.94 0.32
N GLU A 10 21.19 12.67 0.50
CA GLU A 10 21.50 11.73 -0.58
C GLU A 10 20.34 11.60 -1.57
N VAL A 11 19.10 11.86 -1.14
CA VAL A 11 17.92 11.85 -2.01
C VAL A 11 17.67 13.22 -2.62
N THR A 12 17.83 14.31 -1.86
CA THR A 12 17.62 15.67 -2.39
C THR A 12 18.68 16.09 -3.40
N ASP A 13 19.89 15.56 -3.28
CA ASP A 13 21.06 15.97 -4.05
C ASP A 13 21.36 14.99 -5.20
N CYS A 14 20.58 13.91 -5.34
CA CYS A 14 20.80 12.92 -6.39
C CYS A 14 20.36 13.45 -7.77
N ALA A 15 21.11 13.08 -8.81
CA ALA A 15 20.75 13.39 -10.19
C ALA A 15 19.62 12.49 -10.73
N PHE A 16 19.42 11.33 -10.12
CA PHE A 16 18.42 10.34 -10.51
C PHE A 16 18.03 9.51 -9.29
N PHE A 17 16.73 9.30 -9.09
CA PHE A 17 16.23 8.48 -7.99
C PHE A 17 15.68 7.14 -8.51
N LEU A 18 16.27 6.04 -8.04
CA LEU A 18 15.82 4.67 -8.35
C LEU A 18 15.19 4.03 -7.11
N ASN A 19 13.92 3.66 -7.21
CA ASN A 19 13.14 3.04 -6.13
C ASN A 19 12.89 1.56 -6.43
N VAL A 20 13.48 0.66 -5.63
CA VAL A 20 13.43 -0.79 -5.89
C VAL A 20 12.76 -1.56 -4.74
N PRO A 21 11.42 -1.49 -4.60
CA PRO A 21 10.70 -2.27 -3.60
C PRO A 21 10.59 -3.75 -3.99
N LEU A 22 10.43 -4.60 -2.98
CA LEU A 22 10.01 -6.00 -3.16
C LEU A 22 8.49 -6.10 -3.14
N ALA A 23 7.90 -6.96 -3.98
CA ALA A 23 6.46 -7.23 -4.00
C ALA A 23 6.00 -7.96 -2.71
N LYS A 24 5.39 -7.23 -1.77
CA LYS A 24 4.99 -7.80 -0.48
C LYS A 24 3.62 -7.31 -0.04
N CYS A 25 2.82 -8.19 0.56
CA CYS A 25 1.65 -7.81 1.34
C CYS A 25 2.08 -7.16 2.65
N HIS A 26 1.21 -6.34 3.25
CA HIS A 26 1.47 -5.69 4.53
C HIS A 26 0.20 -5.51 5.35
N ASN A 27 0.32 -5.70 6.66
CA ASN A 27 -0.83 -5.68 7.57
C ASN A 27 -1.63 -4.37 7.59
N LEU A 28 -1.01 -3.19 7.39
CA LEU A 28 -1.63 -1.85 7.32
C LEU A 28 -1.91 -1.35 5.88
N GLY A 29 -0.90 -1.35 5.00
CA GLY A 29 -1.05 -0.84 3.63
C GLY A 29 -1.71 -1.81 2.64
N CYS A 30 -2.03 -3.03 3.07
CA CYS A 30 -2.38 -4.19 2.24
C CYS A 30 -1.24 -4.67 1.33
N THR A 31 -0.53 -3.77 0.65
CA THR A 31 0.73 -4.04 -0.05
C THR A 31 1.83 -3.06 0.40
N THR A 32 3.08 -3.45 0.19
CA THR A 32 4.27 -2.59 0.27
C THR A 32 4.96 -2.69 -1.07
N LEU A 33 4.86 -1.61 -1.84
CA LEU A 33 5.43 -1.47 -3.18
C LEU A 33 6.14 -0.10 -3.25
N SER A 34 6.12 0.58 -4.39
CA SER A 34 6.90 1.79 -4.64
C SER A 34 6.54 2.92 -3.68
N ILE A 35 5.26 3.23 -3.47
CA ILE A 35 4.85 4.38 -2.65
C ILE A 35 5.24 4.17 -1.18
N LYS A 36 4.97 2.98 -0.62
CA LYS A 36 5.29 2.69 0.78
C LYS A 36 6.80 2.55 1.02
N ASN A 37 7.57 2.13 0.00
CA ASN A 37 9.03 2.07 0.09
C ASN A 37 9.69 3.45 0.23
N LEU A 38 9.01 4.52 -0.20
CA LEU A 38 9.47 5.89 0.02
C LEU A 38 9.58 6.25 1.50
N MET A 39 8.93 5.54 2.43
CA MET A 39 9.19 5.75 3.86
C MET A 39 10.69 5.60 4.20
N GLY A 40 11.45 4.82 3.43
CA GLY A 40 12.89 4.64 3.61
C GLY A 40 13.74 5.90 3.39
N ILE A 41 13.23 6.90 2.65
CA ILE A 41 13.97 8.14 2.35
C ILE A 41 13.79 9.23 3.41
N ILE A 42 12.92 9.00 4.39
CA ILE A 42 12.65 9.96 5.46
C ILE A 42 13.64 9.72 6.60
N ALA A 43 14.22 10.81 7.11
CA ALA A 43 15.05 10.81 8.31
C ALA A 43 14.24 10.46 9.57
N LYS A 44 14.95 10.04 10.61
CA LYS A 44 14.33 9.85 11.93
C LYS A 44 14.11 11.22 12.60
N PRO A 45 13.04 11.39 13.41
CA PRO A 45 12.10 10.35 13.87
C PRO A 45 10.91 10.04 12.94
N GLU A 46 10.62 10.86 11.92
CA GLU A 46 9.37 10.82 11.13
C GLU A 46 9.27 9.62 10.17
N ARG A 47 10.36 8.88 9.97
CA ARG A 47 10.44 7.71 9.08
C ARG A 47 9.29 6.73 9.20
N HIS A 48 8.85 6.46 10.43
CA HIS A 48 7.84 5.44 10.71
C HIS A 48 6.41 6.01 10.62
N LEU A 49 6.00 6.49 9.44
CA LEU A 49 4.65 7.02 9.20
C LEU A 49 3.51 6.07 9.60
N CYS A 50 3.79 4.75 9.66
CA CYS A 50 2.88 3.71 10.14
C CYS A 50 2.77 3.59 11.67
N ALA A 51 3.44 4.46 12.41
CA ALA A 51 3.27 4.67 13.84
C ALA A 51 2.58 6.01 14.09
N ILE A 52 1.99 6.20 15.27
CA ILE A 52 1.41 7.48 15.69
C ILE A 52 2.54 8.53 15.73
N GLN A 53 2.38 9.58 14.94
CA GLN A 53 3.31 10.70 14.82
C GLN A 53 2.82 11.91 15.62
N GLU A 54 3.69 12.91 15.82
CA GLU A 54 3.31 14.17 16.50
C GLU A 54 2.06 14.82 15.88
N VAL A 55 1.96 14.80 14.55
CA VAL A 55 0.80 15.37 13.83
C VAL A 55 -0.51 14.66 14.15
N ASP A 56 -0.48 13.43 14.66
CA ASP A 56 -1.65 12.62 15.00
C ASP A 56 -2.11 12.81 16.45
N LYS A 57 -1.24 13.30 17.34
CA LYS A 57 -1.55 13.45 18.77
C LYS A 57 -2.82 14.27 19.06
N PRO A 58 -3.13 15.35 18.33
CA PRO A 58 -4.38 16.09 18.54
C PRO A 58 -5.65 15.26 18.30
N TYR A 59 -5.53 14.10 17.63
CA TYR A 59 -6.64 13.22 17.25
C TYR A 59 -6.58 11.88 17.99
N ALA A 60 -5.78 11.76 19.06
CA ALA A 60 -5.48 10.49 19.73
C ALA A 60 -6.74 9.70 20.14
N GLU A 61 -7.80 10.41 20.57
CA GLU A 61 -9.07 9.81 20.99
C GLU A 61 -9.91 9.29 19.82
N ASP A 62 -9.66 9.76 18.61
CA ASP A 62 -10.46 9.46 17.42
C ASP A 62 -9.75 8.53 16.43
N LEU A 63 -8.47 8.20 16.66
CA LEU A 63 -7.64 7.45 15.72
C LEU A 63 -8.26 6.12 15.26
N TRP A 64 -9.06 5.48 16.10
CA TRP A 64 -9.68 4.17 15.80
C TRP A 64 -11.14 4.27 15.35
N ARG A 65 -11.71 5.47 15.29
CA ARG A 65 -13.04 5.69 14.70
C ARG A 65 -12.95 5.50 13.19
N LEU A 66 -13.98 4.87 12.61
CA LEU A 66 -14.08 4.78 11.16
C LEU A 66 -14.49 6.13 10.58
N THR A 67 -13.88 6.49 9.46
CA THR A 67 -14.25 7.66 8.67
C THR A 67 -15.17 7.25 7.53
N GLU A 68 -15.55 8.20 6.68
CA GLU A 68 -16.31 7.96 5.46
C GLU A 68 -15.58 7.07 4.44
N SER A 69 -14.25 6.93 4.56
CA SER A 69 -13.45 6.03 3.72
C SER A 69 -13.71 4.55 4.04
N GLY A 70 -14.33 4.26 5.19
CA GLY A 70 -14.48 2.91 5.73
C GLY A 70 -13.25 2.39 6.47
N PHE A 71 -12.18 3.19 6.59
CA PHE A 71 -10.99 2.89 7.38
C PHE A 71 -10.94 3.71 8.68
N SER A 72 -10.05 3.33 9.59
CA SER A 72 -9.82 4.11 10.80
C SER A 72 -9.23 5.49 10.47
N LEU A 73 -9.48 6.50 11.29
CA LEU A 73 -8.85 7.82 11.13
C LEU A 73 -7.32 7.73 11.10
N PHE A 74 -6.74 6.79 11.84
CA PHE A 74 -5.31 6.48 11.77
C PHE A 74 -4.88 6.07 10.35
N GLU A 75 -5.60 5.13 9.73
CA GLU A 75 -5.35 4.65 8.38
C GLU A 75 -5.46 5.78 7.35
N ASP A 76 -6.55 6.56 7.38
CA ASP A 76 -6.74 7.71 6.49
C ASP A 76 -5.56 8.68 6.55
N ARG A 77 -5.15 9.01 7.78
CA ARG A 77 -4.02 9.90 8.02
C ARG A 77 -2.73 9.27 7.52
N PHE A 78 -2.51 7.97 7.73
CA PHE A 78 -1.36 7.25 7.17
C PHE A 78 -1.32 7.31 5.65
N TYR A 79 -2.44 7.06 4.96
CA TYR A 79 -2.50 7.12 3.50
C TYR A 79 -2.29 8.52 2.94
N HIS A 80 -2.83 9.54 3.62
CA HIS A 80 -2.53 10.94 3.28
C HIS A 80 -1.06 11.30 3.47
N LYS A 81 -0.41 10.82 4.54
CA LYS A 81 1.05 11.01 4.70
C LYS A 81 1.83 10.37 3.56
N LEU A 82 1.50 9.14 3.15
CA LEU A 82 2.14 8.51 1.99
C LEU A 82 1.97 9.34 0.71
N CYS A 83 0.78 9.88 0.48
CA CYS A 83 0.51 10.77 -0.66
C CYS A 83 1.31 12.08 -0.57
N ASP A 84 1.37 12.70 0.60
CA ASP A 84 2.17 13.93 0.80
C ASP A 84 3.66 13.66 0.55
N LEU A 85 4.18 12.50 0.97
CA LEU A 85 5.56 12.08 0.74
C LEU A 85 5.84 11.87 -0.75
N LEU A 86 4.92 11.23 -1.47
CA LEU A 86 5.02 11.05 -2.91
C LEU A 86 5.05 12.41 -3.62
N VAL A 87 4.17 13.35 -3.23
CA VAL A 87 4.16 14.72 -3.77
C VAL A 87 5.47 15.44 -3.46
N ALA A 88 5.99 15.32 -2.24
CA ALA A 88 7.26 15.92 -1.85
C ALA A 88 8.43 15.40 -2.71
N LEU A 89 8.54 14.09 -2.89
CA LEU A 89 9.54 13.48 -3.78
C LEU A 89 9.39 13.99 -5.22
N ARG A 90 8.15 14.03 -5.74
CA ARG A 90 7.90 14.50 -7.10
C ARG A 90 8.30 15.96 -7.30
N GLY A 91 8.10 16.78 -6.27
CA GLY A 91 8.45 18.20 -6.25
C GLY A 91 9.95 18.51 -6.30
N LEU A 92 10.82 17.53 -6.02
CA LEU A 92 12.27 17.70 -6.14
C LEU A 92 12.75 17.78 -7.60
N GLY A 93 11.88 17.44 -8.57
CA GLY A 93 12.14 17.67 -9.99
C GLY A 93 13.20 16.77 -10.63
N MET A 94 13.87 15.90 -9.88
CA MET A 94 14.79 14.92 -10.46
C MET A 94 14.03 13.86 -11.27
N PRO A 95 14.64 13.26 -12.31
CA PRO A 95 14.14 12.04 -12.92
C PRO A 95 14.06 10.88 -11.92
N ARG A 96 13.01 10.08 -12.03
CA ARG A 96 12.70 8.98 -11.10
C ARG A 96 12.27 7.74 -11.87
N LEU A 97 12.66 6.57 -11.37
CA LEU A 97 12.16 5.29 -11.83
C LEU A 97 11.84 4.39 -10.64
N SER A 98 10.65 3.79 -10.66
CA SER A 98 10.30 2.72 -9.73
C SER A 98 10.38 1.37 -10.43
N VAL A 99 10.99 0.39 -9.77
CA VAL A 99 11.14 -0.99 -10.25
C VAL A 99 10.74 -1.94 -9.13
N VAL A 100 9.50 -2.46 -9.19
CA VAL A 100 9.06 -3.48 -8.25
C VAL A 100 9.66 -4.81 -8.65
N ASP A 101 10.45 -5.40 -7.75
CA ASP A 101 10.92 -6.78 -7.85
C ASP A 101 9.82 -7.73 -7.33
N GLY A 102 9.18 -8.41 -8.27
CA GLY A 102 8.21 -9.46 -8.03
C GLY A 102 8.72 -10.82 -8.49
N LEU A 103 10.03 -11.10 -8.39
CA LEU A 103 10.52 -12.47 -8.64
C LEU A 103 9.93 -13.43 -7.60
N VAL A 104 10.00 -13.02 -6.33
CA VAL A 104 9.38 -13.71 -5.19
C VAL A 104 8.51 -12.72 -4.44
N GLY A 105 7.19 -12.94 -4.49
CA GLY A 105 6.22 -12.22 -3.69
C GLY A 105 6.09 -12.79 -2.28
N ARG A 106 5.68 -11.97 -1.31
CA ARG A 106 5.36 -12.45 0.06
C ARG A 106 3.96 -12.01 0.47
N ASP A 107 3.13 -12.93 0.96
CA ASP A 107 1.84 -12.60 1.54
C ASP A 107 1.92 -12.35 3.06
N GLY A 108 0.78 -12.24 3.74
CA GLY A 108 0.71 -12.13 5.18
C GLY A 108 0.96 -10.72 5.72
N THR A 109 1.82 -10.59 6.73
CA THR A 109 1.96 -9.36 7.52
C THR A 109 3.01 -8.38 7.01
N ALA A 110 3.77 -8.74 5.97
CA ALA A 110 5.08 -8.20 5.56
C ALA A 110 6.28 -8.62 6.41
N PHE A 111 6.04 -9.08 7.64
CA PHE A 111 7.08 -9.36 8.63
C PHE A 111 7.23 -10.88 8.79
N ASN A 112 6.91 -11.36 10.00
CA ASN A 112 7.21 -12.71 10.44
C ASN A 112 6.23 -13.74 9.88
N GLU A 113 5.00 -13.32 9.58
CA GLU A 113 3.91 -14.23 9.19
C GLU A 113 3.58 -14.07 7.70
N GLY A 114 3.40 -15.21 7.02
CA GLY A 114 3.13 -15.32 5.58
C GLY A 114 4.09 -16.28 4.87
N ALA A 115 3.75 -16.60 3.63
CA ALA A 115 4.49 -17.46 2.72
C ALA A 115 5.07 -16.66 1.54
N ASN A 116 6.08 -17.25 0.90
CA ASN A 116 6.70 -16.71 -0.30
C ASN A 116 6.13 -17.42 -1.54
N TYR A 117 5.92 -16.67 -2.61
CA TYR A 117 5.30 -17.14 -3.84
C TYR A 117 6.19 -16.77 -5.03
N PRO A 118 6.48 -17.72 -5.95
CA PRO A 118 7.20 -17.42 -7.18
C PRO A 118 6.27 -16.64 -8.11
N LEU A 119 6.49 -15.33 -8.21
CA LEU A 119 5.66 -14.43 -9.02
C LEU A 119 6.28 -14.22 -10.42
N GLY A 120 7.61 -14.20 -10.52
CA GLY A 120 8.32 -14.29 -11.80
C GLY A 120 8.31 -13.04 -12.67
N TRP A 121 8.03 -11.86 -12.12
CA TRP A 121 7.94 -10.61 -12.88
C TRP A 121 8.70 -9.45 -12.22
N ALA A 122 8.97 -8.41 -13.00
CA ALA A 122 9.36 -7.10 -12.50
C ALA A 122 8.51 -6.04 -13.20
N VAL A 123 8.06 -5.02 -12.47
CA VAL A 123 7.29 -3.90 -13.03
C VAL A 123 8.10 -2.63 -12.87
N ALA A 124 8.37 -1.95 -13.98
CA ALA A 124 9.11 -0.69 -14.00
C ALA A 124 8.27 0.45 -14.57
N GLY A 125 8.39 1.65 -14.01
CA GLY A 125 7.69 2.82 -14.51
C GLY A 125 8.04 4.12 -13.80
N VAL A 126 7.70 5.24 -14.43
CA VAL A 126 8.00 6.60 -13.94
C VAL A 126 6.86 7.22 -13.14
N ASN A 127 5.69 6.57 -13.10
CA ASN A 127 4.58 6.92 -12.21
C ASN A 127 4.41 5.83 -11.15
N GLU A 128 4.72 6.16 -9.91
CA GLU A 128 4.69 5.25 -8.75
C GLU A 128 3.28 4.69 -8.48
N VAL A 129 2.22 5.46 -8.76
CA VAL A 129 0.83 4.98 -8.62
C VAL A 129 0.54 3.92 -9.69
N HIS A 130 0.97 4.14 -10.93
CA HIS A 130 0.74 3.16 -12.00
C HIS A 130 1.51 1.86 -11.76
N VAL A 131 2.78 1.98 -11.32
CA VAL A 131 3.61 0.83 -10.94
C VAL A 131 2.96 0.03 -9.81
N ASP A 132 2.51 0.71 -8.76
CA ASP A 132 1.85 0.04 -7.64
C ASP A 132 0.50 -0.57 -8.05
N THR A 133 -0.26 0.07 -8.94
CA THR A 133 -1.52 -0.46 -9.49
C THR A 133 -1.29 -1.78 -10.24
N VAL A 134 -0.35 -1.79 -11.19
CA VAL A 134 -0.04 -2.99 -11.99
C VAL A 134 0.54 -4.09 -11.10
N ALA A 135 1.51 -3.76 -10.23
CA ALA A 135 2.09 -4.74 -9.32
C ALA A 135 1.04 -5.31 -8.34
N THR A 136 0.14 -4.50 -7.80
CA THR A 136 -0.97 -4.97 -6.96
C THR A 136 -1.88 -5.94 -7.72
N TYR A 137 -2.21 -5.61 -8.97
CA TYR A 137 -3.00 -6.48 -9.85
C TYR A 137 -2.30 -7.82 -10.11
N LEU A 138 -1.01 -7.78 -10.43
CA LEU A 138 -0.18 -8.97 -10.67
C LEU A 138 0.03 -9.83 -9.41
N MET A 139 -0.12 -9.26 -8.21
CA MET A 139 -0.19 -10.03 -6.95
C MET A 139 -1.54 -10.74 -6.75
N GLY A 140 -2.49 -10.56 -7.67
CA GLY A 140 -3.84 -11.12 -7.60
C GLY A 140 -4.85 -10.24 -6.87
N LEU A 141 -4.43 -9.09 -6.33
CA LEU A 141 -5.26 -8.19 -5.54
C LEU A 141 -5.99 -7.16 -6.41
N ASN A 142 -7.11 -6.63 -5.93
CA ASN A 142 -7.81 -5.54 -6.62
C ASN A 142 -7.16 -4.18 -6.26
N PRO A 143 -6.56 -3.45 -7.23
CA PRO A 143 -5.99 -2.13 -6.96
C PRO A 143 -7.02 -1.12 -6.47
N GLN A 144 -8.28 -1.20 -6.95
CA GLN A 144 -9.36 -0.29 -6.55
C GLN A 144 -9.85 -0.53 -5.12
N ALA A 145 -9.58 -1.70 -4.54
CA ALA A 145 -9.86 -2.00 -3.13
C ALA A 145 -8.63 -1.73 -2.23
N THR A 146 -7.47 -1.44 -2.80
CA THR A 146 -6.23 -1.23 -2.05
C THR A 146 -6.21 0.17 -1.45
N PRO A 147 -6.18 0.33 -0.12
CA PRO A 147 -6.53 1.60 0.51
C PRO A 147 -5.64 2.77 0.08
N TYR A 148 -4.32 2.64 0.14
CA TYR A 148 -3.43 3.77 -0.19
C TYR A 148 -3.51 4.19 -1.67
N LEU A 149 -3.88 3.26 -2.57
CA LEU A 149 -4.10 3.55 -3.99
C LEU A 149 -5.36 4.40 -4.19
N GLN A 150 -6.46 4.10 -3.47
CA GLN A 150 -7.67 4.93 -3.50
C GLN A 150 -7.37 6.38 -3.12
N PHE A 151 -6.57 6.60 -2.07
CA PHE A 151 -6.18 7.94 -1.62
C PHE A 151 -5.27 8.66 -2.62
N ALA A 152 -4.33 7.92 -3.25
CA ALA A 152 -3.47 8.49 -4.29
C ALA A 152 -4.26 8.89 -5.54
N HIS A 153 -5.21 8.05 -5.95
CA HIS A 153 -6.11 8.30 -7.07
C HIS A 153 -7.02 9.51 -6.82
N ALA A 154 -7.66 9.58 -5.64
CA ALA A 154 -8.53 10.69 -5.26
C ALA A 154 -7.79 12.04 -5.26
N ARG A 155 -6.46 12.03 -5.09
CA ARG A 155 -5.58 13.21 -5.18
C ARG A 155 -5.02 13.48 -6.59
N GLY A 156 -5.46 12.72 -7.60
CA GLY A 156 -5.02 12.88 -8.99
C GLY A 156 -3.56 12.48 -9.25
N LEU A 157 -2.97 11.62 -8.40
CA LEU A 157 -1.55 11.25 -8.52
C LEU A 157 -1.28 10.18 -9.60
N GLY A 158 -2.33 9.50 -10.06
CA GLY A 158 -2.32 8.51 -11.14
C GLY A 158 -3.63 7.72 -11.18
N THR A 159 -3.78 6.88 -12.21
CA THR A 159 -4.92 5.95 -12.28
C THR A 159 -4.65 4.67 -11.48
N ILE A 160 -5.74 4.10 -10.96
CA ILE A 160 -5.75 2.80 -10.26
C ILE A 160 -6.56 1.75 -11.04
N ASN A 161 -6.95 2.08 -12.27
CA ASN A 161 -7.49 1.14 -13.21
C ASN A 161 -6.35 0.54 -14.04
N PRO A 162 -6.04 -0.76 -13.93
CA PRO A 162 -4.96 -1.38 -14.70
C PRO A 162 -5.22 -1.34 -16.21
N GLU A 163 -6.47 -1.25 -16.67
CA GLU A 163 -6.81 -1.16 -18.10
C GLU A 163 -6.46 0.20 -18.72
N GLU A 164 -6.30 1.24 -17.91
CA GLU A 164 -5.90 2.59 -18.35
C GLU A 164 -4.37 2.75 -18.38
N ILE A 165 -3.62 1.71 -18.02
CA ILE A 165 -2.16 1.73 -17.96
C ILE A 165 -1.64 0.86 -19.10
N GLU A 166 -0.93 1.47 -20.05
CA GLU A 166 -0.19 0.71 -21.06
C GLU A 166 0.96 -0.05 -20.39
N VAL A 167 0.93 -1.38 -20.48
CA VAL A 167 1.99 -2.24 -20.00
C VAL A 167 2.65 -2.91 -21.20
N VAL A 168 3.97 -2.83 -21.27
CA VAL A 168 4.77 -3.37 -22.38
C VAL A 168 5.71 -4.43 -21.83
N ASP A 169 5.78 -5.58 -22.50
CA ASP A 169 6.84 -6.56 -22.25
C ASP A 169 8.16 -6.01 -22.80
N LEU A 170 9.14 -5.82 -21.92
CA LEU A 170 10.39 -5.14 -22.28
C LEU A 170 11.23 -5.94 -23.26
N ALA A 171 11.14 -7.28 -23.26
CA ALA A 171 11.95 -8.14 -24.11
C ALA A 171 11.46 -8.12 -25.57
N SER A 172 10.16 -8.16 -25.76
CA SER A 172 9.51 -8.19 -27.08
C SER A 172 9.12 -6.80 -27.60
N GLY A 173 9.03 -5.81 -26.71
CA GLY A 173 8.51 -4.47 -27.03
C GLY A 173 7.00 -4.47 -27.29
N THR A 174 6.29 -5.56 -26.98
CA THR A 174 4.86 -5.69 -27.27
C THR A 174 4.00 -5.19 -26.12
N ALA A 175 2.95 -4.44 -26.43
CA ALA A 175 1.94 -4.08 -25.44
C ALA A 175 1.17 -5.35 -25.01
N LEU A 176 1.05 -5.55 -23.69
CA LEU A 176 0.32 -6.65 -23.10
C LEU A 176 -1.17 -6.33 -23.06
N SER A 177 -2.00 -7.23 -23.58
CA SER A 177 -3.45 -7.15 -23.42
C SER A 177 -3.86 -7.42 -21.97
N GLY A 178 -5.09 -7.05 -21.59
CA GLY A 178 -5.64 -7.39 -20.27
C GLY A 178 -5.65 -8.90 -20.02
N ALA A 179 -5.87 -9.73 -21.05
CA ALA A 179 -5.80 -11.18 -20.94
C ALA A 179 -4.37 -11.66 -20.68
N ALA A 180 -3.38 -11.14 -21.42
CA ALA A 180 -1.98 -11.48 -21.20
C ALA A 180 -1.50 -11.06 -19.80
N LEU A 181 -1.92 -9.89 -19.31
CA LEU A 181 -1.64 -9.46 -17.92
C LEU A 181 -2.31 -10.37 -16.89
N ALA A 182 -3.54 -10.83 -17.16
CA ALA A 182 -4.26 -11.72 -16.25
C ALA A 182 -3.58 -13.10 -16.13
N GLU A 183 -2.97 -13.60 -17.22
CA GLU A 183 -2.22 -14.87 -17.23
C GLU A 183 -0.95 -14.83 -16.35
N LEU A 184 -0.40 -13.64 -16.10
CA LEU A 184 0.76 -13.45 -15.21
C LEU A 184 0.40 -13.46 -13.72
N ARG A 185 -0.90 -13.47 -13.39
CA ARG A 185 -1.36 -13.47 -11.99
C ARG A 185 -1.22 -14.86 -11.37
N PRO A 186 -0.96 -14.96 -10.06
CA PRO A 186 -1.00 -16.24 -9.37
C PRO A 186 -2.44 -16.81 -9.37
N ALA A 187 -2.55 -18.13 -9.39
CA ALA A 187 -3.85 -18.82 -9.38
C ALA A 187 -4.69 -18.49 -8.13
N ALA A 188 -4.03 -18.28 -6.99
CA ALA A 188 -4.64 -17.72 -5.79
C ALA A 188 -4.00 -16.36 -5.47
N PRO A 189 -4.79 -15.33 -5.15
CA PRO A 189 -4.24 -14.04 -4.79
C PRO A 189 -3.39 -14.15 -3.52
N LEU A 190 -2.31 -13.38 -3.45
CA LEU A 190 -1.61 -13.17 -2.19
C LEU A 190 -2.59 -12.51 -1.21
N MET A 191 -2.52 -12.88 0.07
CA MET A 191 -3.44 -12.37 1.09
C MET A 191 -2.71 -11.57 2.17
N PRO A 192 -2.92 -10.24 2.26
CA PRO A 192 -2.50 -9.51 3.45
C PRO A 192 -3.32 -9.95 4.65
N ILE A 193 -2.63 -10.17 5.77
CA ILE A 193 -3.28 -10.49 7.05
C ILE A 193 -2.85 -9.50 8.12
N SER A 194 -3.69 -9.34 9.12
CA SER A 194 -3.41 -8.51 10.29
C SER A 194 -3.76 -9.25 11.56
N ARG A 195 -3.11 -8.87 12.65
CA ARG A 195 -3.25 -9.54 13.94
C ARG A 195 -4.56 -9.12 14.61
N LEU A 196 -5.23 -10.10 15.21
CA LEU A 196 -6.35 -9.93 16.14
C LEU A 196 -6.00 -10.64 17.44
N LYS A 197 -6.66 -10.30 18.53
CA LYS A 197 -6.59 -11.06 19.78
C LYS A 197 -6.91 -12.54 19.51
N GLY A 198 -5.91 -13.39 19.65
CA GLY A 198 -6.04 -14.84 19.46
C GLY A 198 -5.78 -15.37 18.03
N GLY A 199 -5.31 -14.55 17.09
CA GLY A 199 -4.94 -15.03 15.76
C GLY A 199 -4.73 -13.94 14.72
N TYR A 200 -5.14 -14.24 13.48
CA TYR A 200 -5.04 -13.35 12.34
C TYR A 200 -6.38 -13.24 11.62
N TYR A 201 -6.59 -12.15 10.90
CA TYR A 201 -7.70 -11.97 9.96
C TYR A 201 -7.17 -11.49 8.62
N LYS A 202 -7.91 -11.82 7.56
CA LYS A 202 -7.62 -11.34 6.20
C LYS A 202 -7.94 -9.85 6.10
N ARG A 203 -7.05 -9.08 5.45
CA ARG A 203 -7.29 -7.66 5.15
C ARG A 203 -8.27 -7.45 4.00
N PHE A 204 -8.60 -8.50 3.24
CA PHE A 204 -9.68 -8.50 2.25
C PHE A 204 -10.66 -9.63 2.55
N ARG A 205 -11.96 -9.32 2.47
CA ARG A 205 -13.03 -10.31 2.54
C ARG A 205 -13.17 -11.02 1.18
N THR A 206 -13.96 -12.08 1.16
CA THR A 206 -14.27 -12.87 -0.04
C THR A 206 -14.97 -12.02 -1.12
N ASP A 207 -15.73 -10.99 -0.71
CA ASP A 207 -16.35 -10.03 -1.62
C ASP A 207 -15.37 -8.96 -2.15
N GLY A 208 -14.10 -9.01 -1.76
CA GLY A 208 -13.05 -8.08 -2.17
C GLY A 208 -12.98 -6.78 -1.34
N SER A 209 -13.91 -6.56 -0.41
CA SER A 209 -13.87 -5.39 0.46
C SER A 209 -12.73 -5.46 1.47
N ALA A 210 -12.08 -4.32 1.69
CA ALA A 210 -11.01 -4.23 2.68
C ALA A 210 -11.57 -4.23 4.11
N VAL A 211 -10.79 -4.77 5.04
CA VAL A 211 -11.06 -4.74 6.49
C VAL A 211 -10.12 -3.71 7.12
N PRO A 212 -10.57 -2.84 8.04
CA PRO A 212 -9.70 -1.90 8.75
C PRO A 212 -8.55 -2.59 9.48
N TRP A 213 -7.38 -1.95 9.52
CA TRP A 213 -6.25 -2.38 10.34
C TRP A 213 -6.57 -2.22 11.83
N ARG A 214 -5.87 -2.97 12.70
CA ARG A 214 -6.06 -2.91 14.16
C ARG A 214 -7.54 -3.01 14.58
N LEU A 215 -8.16 -4.07 14.07
CA LEU A 215 -9.59 -4.32 14.20
C LEU A 215 -10.04 -4.47 15.66
N ASP A 216 -9.17 -4.91 16.56
CA ASP A 216 -9.46 -4.94 18.00
C ASP A 216 -9.74 -3.52 18.52
N GLU A 217 -8.83 -2.57 18.24
CA GLU A 217 -8.98 -1.17 18.65
C GLU A 217 -10.19 -0.51 17.97
N VAL A 218 -10.39 -0.76 16.67
CA VAL A 218 -11.56 -0.27 15.93
C VAL A 218 -12.86 -0.79 16.55
N ASN A 219 -12.95 -2.09 16.86
CA ASN A 219 -14.16 -2.67 17.41
C ASN A 219 -14.41 -2.27 18.87
N VAL A 220 -13.35 -2.07 19.67
CA VAL A 220 -13.48 -1.47 21.00
C VAL A 220 -14.06 -0.06 20.90
N GLN A 221 -13.55 0.77 19.98
CA GLN A 221 -14.08 2.12 19.77
C GLN A 221 -15.54 2.09 19.31
N ARG A 222 -15.88 1.22 18.35
CA ARG A 222 -17.26 1.08 17.86
C ARG A 222 -18.23 0.64 18.96
N GLN A 223 -17.82 -0.26 19.85
CA GLN A 223 -18.64 -0.67 21.00
C GLN A 223 -18.88 0.50 21.96
N GLN A 224 -17.87 1.31 22.24
CA GLN A 224 -18.01 2.53 23.05
C GLN A 224 -19.00 3.53 22.42
N ASP A 225 -19.03 3.56 21.09
CA ASP A 225 -19.94 4.41 20.30
C ASP A 225 -21.34 3.80 20.11
N GLY A 226 -21.62 2.62 20.68
CA GLY A 226 -22.90 1.93 20.53
C GLY A 226 -23.14 1.31 19.15
N LEU A 227 -22.07 1.08 18.37
CA LEU A 227 -22.10 0.51 17.01
C LEU A 227 -21.72 -0.97 16.99
N ALA A 228 -22.28 -1.71 16.04
CA ALA A 228 -21.91 -3.11 15.81
C ALA A 228 -20.44 -3.26 15.34
N PRO A 229 -19.73 -4.32 15.76
CA PRO A 229 -18.36 -4.56 15.32
C PRO A 229 -18.28 -4.80 13.81
N VAL A 230 -17.12 -4.48 13.23
CA VAL A 230 -16.83 -4.73 11.82
C VAL A 230 -16.62 -6.23 11.61
N PRO A 231 -17.31 -6.86 10.63
CA PRO A 231 -17.14 -8.27 10.33
C PRO A 231 -15.77 -8.53 9.68
N TYR A 232 -15.18 -9.69 9.95
CA TYR A 232 -13.90 -10.12 9.41
C TYR A 232 -13.88 -11.62 9.14
N GLU A 233 -12.94 -12.04 8.30
CA GLU A 233 -12.65 -13.46 8.04
C GLU A 233 -11.35 -13.87 8.75
N PRO A 234 -11.38 -14.92 9.60
CA PRO A 234 -10.16 -15.45 10.19
C PRO A 234 -9.15 -15.90 9.13
N ALA A 235 -7.87 -15.72 9.44
CA ALA A 235 -6.75 -16.23 8.68
C ALA A 235 -5.94 -17.20 9.56
N ARG A 236 -5.39 -18.24 8.93
CA ARG A 236 -4.37 -19.07 9.59
C ARG A 236 -3.04 -18.32 9.52
N ALA A 237 -2.24 -18.46 10.58
CA ALA A 237 -0.85 -17.98 10.62
C ALA A 237 0.00 -18.73 9.59
#